data_AF-I3J8G8-F1
#
_entry.id   AF-I3J8G8-F1
#
_cell.length_a   1.000
_cell.length_b   1.000
_cell.length_c   1.000
_cell.angle_alpha   90.00
_cell.angle_beta   90.00
_cell.angle_gamma   90.00
#
_symmetry.space_group_name_H-M   'P 1'
#
loop_
_entity.id
_entity.type
_entity.pdbx_description
1 polymer ?
#
loop_
_entity_poly.entity_id
_entity_poly.type
_entity_poly.pdbx_seq_one_letter_code
_entity_poly.pdbx_strand_id
1 'polypeptide(L)'
;MLFSGLSSTLLLGATCLLMSSGYTRADDVSPPKNARCDSEICRLSHVESITCEGSQTNLQCDKGQVLVIHSASYGRHDKTTCSDGRPTSQLQVVTCSSSTSDDVVASSCNGKNSCTIPATNSVFGDPCVGTYKYLEVVYTCQFQTVTCEGSEANLQCAEGQVLVVHRAHFGRQDKTTCSLGRSACQIKNVDCTTPASINLVTDRCSGKNNCSLSATSSVFGDPCIGTYKYLEVDYTCQFQSLTCEGFQANLQCGEGQIIVVHGAHYGRHDKTTCSAGRPASQLQVVTCSSQSSTDVVAKSCNGKKSCTIPATNSVFGDPCVGTYKYMQVVYTCQFQTVTCEGSQINLQCGKGQVLVIHRADYGRRDKITCSAGRPASQLQLETCSSPGSKNIVANSCNGKNSCTISATSSVFGNPCFGTYKYLEVDYTCQFQSATCEGSQANLQCDKGQVLVIHGADYGRHDKTTCSAGRPASQLQVVQCSSQTSTDVVAKSCNGKNSCTVSASNSVFGDPCVGTYKYLEVVYTCQ
;
A
#
# COMPACT_ATOMS: atom_id res chain seq x y z
N MET A 1 72.26 17.16 -41.00
CA MET A 1 72.85 16.27 -39.97
C MET A 1 72.14 16.56 -38.66
N LEU A 2 71.60 15.65 -37.84
CA LEU A 2 71.35 14.20 -37.80
C LEU A 2 70.34 14.05 -36.61
N PHE A 3 69.08 13.67 -36.84
CA PHE A 3 68.43 12.39 -36.49
C PHE A 3 68.49 11.90 -35.02
N SER A 4 67.29 11.78 -34.40
CA SER A 4 66.64 10.57 -33.84
C SER A 4 65.46 11.04 -32.96
N GLY A 5 64.22 10.56 -33.01
CA GLY A 5 63.64 9.33 -33.51
C GLY A 5 63.07 8.55 -32.33
N LEU A 6 61.74 8.56 -32.11
CA LEU A 6 60.94 7.37 -31.75
C LEU A 6 59.44 7.69 -31.67
N SER A 7 58.71 6.80 -32.34
CA SER A 7 57.27 6.70 -32.52
C SER A 7 56.58 6.15 -31.28
N SER A 8 55.35 6.63 -30.99
CA SER A 8 54.32 5.84 -30.33
C SER A 8 52.94 6.47 -30.57
N THR A 9 52.18 5.83 -31.45
CA THR A 9 50.72 5.93 -31.58
C THR A 9 50.06 5.65 -30.23
N LEU A 10 49.29 6.61 -29.71
CA LEU A 10 48.35 6.36 -28.62
C LEU A 10 46.93 6.75 -29.06
N LEU A 11 46.04 5.76 -28.97
CA LEU A 11 44.61 5.83 -29.25
C LEU A 11 43.94 6.97 -28.47
N LEU A 12 43.28 7.89 -29.18
CA LEU A 12 42.22 8.74 -28.62
C LEU A 12 40.97 7.89 -28.44
N GLY A 13 40.90 7.18 -27.31
CA GLY A 13 39.65 6.61 -26.80
C GLY A 13 38.78 7.74 -26.26
N ALA A 14 37.78 8.16 -27.03
CA ALA A 14 36.72 9.04 -26.56
C ALA A 14 35.89 8.28 -25.51
N THR A 15 36.23 8.47 -24.24
CA THR A 15 35.38 8.05 -23.12
C THR A 15 34.25 9.07 -23.00
N CYS A 16 33.12 8.73 -23.61
CA CYS A 16 31.84 9.39 -23.40
C CYS A 16 31.44 9.12 -21.93
N LEU A 17 31.74 10.07 -21.04
CA LEU A 17 31.23 10.09 -19.68
C LEU A 17 29.71 10.24 -19.76
N LEU A 18 29.02 9.12 -19.60
CA LEU A 18 27.59 9.04 -19.36
C LEU A 18 27.27 9.79 -18.07
N MET A 19 26.78 11.02 -18.19
CA MET A 19 26.07 11.72 -17.14
C MET A 19 24.72 11.01 -16.93
N SER A 20 24.70 9.96 -16.11
CA SER A 20 23.46 9.43 -15.55
C SER A 20 22.96 10.41 -14.50
N SER A 21 21.89 11.14 -14.81
CA SER A 21 21.09 11.89 -13.84
C SER A 21 20.52 10.91 -12.80
N GLY A 22 21.25 10.74 -11.71
CA GLY A 22 20.86 9.86 -10.61
C GLY A 22 19.79 10.52 -9.75
N TYR A 23 18.52 10.20 -10.02
CA TYR A 23 17.50 10.19 -8.98
C TYR A 23 17.92 9.12 -7.96
N THR A 24 18.44 9.55 -6.81
CA THR A 24 18.53 8.66 -5.64
C THR A 24 17.24 8.85 -4.85
N ARG A 25 16.47 7.76 -4.84
CA ARG A 25 15.09 7.67 -4.35
C ARG A 25 15.01 7.76 -2.84
N ALA A 26 13.79 8.01 -2.37
CA ALA A 26 13.30 7.63 -1.05
C ALA A 26 13.09 6.10 -0.88
N ASP A 27 13.85 5.28 -1.63
CA ASP A 27 13.85 3.82 -1.50
C ASP A 27 15.17 3.41 -0.84
N ASP A 28 15.24 3.56 0.48
CA ASP A 28 15.91 2.56 1.33
C ASP A 28 15.30 2.56 2.75
N VAL A 29 13.97 2.56 2.80
CA VAL A 29 13.25 1.88 3.89
C VAL A 29 12.54 0.68 3.28
N SER A 30 13.25 -0.10 2.47
CA SER A 30 13.03 -1.54 2.57
C SER A 30 13.69 -1.95 3.88
N PRO A 31 12.97 -2.59 4.82
CA PRO A 31 13.65 -3.28 5.91
C PRO A 31 14.76 -4.12 5.28
N PRO A 32 15.97 -4.20 5.87
CA PRO A 32 16.93 -5.22 5.49
C PRO A 32 16.19 -6.54 5.28
N LYS A 33 16.49 -7.31 4.23
CA LYS A 33 15.97 -8.68 4.16
C LYS A 33 16.39 -9.37 5.47
N ASN A 34 15.42 -9.81 6.29
CA ASN A 34 15.49 -10.21 7.72
C ASN A 34 15.37 -9.13 8.83
N ALA A 35 15.02 -7.88 8.55
CA ALA A 35 14.69 -6.91 9.59
C ALA A 35 13.19 -6.90 9.86
N ARG A 36 12.86 -7.21 11.11
CA ARG A 36 11.53 -7.07 11.68
C ARG A 36 11.10 -5.60 11.65
N CYS A 37 9.81 -5.33 11.53
CA CYS A 37 9.29 -3.96 11.62
C CYS A 37 9.19 -3.49 13.06
N ASP A 38 10.37 -3.33 13.67
CA ASP A 38 10.52 -2.98 15.08
C ASP A 38 10.34 -1.47 15.33
N SER A 39 10.30 -0.64 14.28
CA SER A 39 10.02 0.79 14.43
C SER A 39 8.52 1.08 14.39
N GLU A 40 8.09 2.02 15.23
CA GLU A 40 6.72 2.53 15.25
C GLU A 40 6.31 3.02 13.84
N ILE A 41 7.25 3.61 13.09
CA ILE A 41 7.06 4.04 11.70
C ILE A 41 6.67 2.89 10.77
N CYS A 42 7.39 1.75 10.80
CA CYS A 42 7.05 0.67 9.88
C CYS A 42 5.62 0.17 10.16
N ARG A 43 5.22 0.09 11.43
CA ARG A 43 3.85 -0.27 11.83
C ARG A 43 2.78 0.75 11.44
N LEU A 44 3.18 1.96 11.06
CA LEU A 44 2.30 3.06 10.67
C LEU A 44 2.20 3.22 9.14
N SER A 45 3.23 2.85 8.40
CA SER A 45 3.24 2.85 6.93
C SER A 45 2.90 1.49 6.31
N HIS A 46 3.01 0.42 7.09
CA HIS A 46 2.75 -0.95 6.70
C HIS A 46 1.67 -1.55 7.58
N VAL A 47 0.94 -2.49 7.01
CA VAL A 47 0.02 -3.33 7.76
C VAL A 47 0.79 -4.49 8.37
N GLU A 48 0.69 -4.63 9.69
CA GLU A 48 1.10 -5.84 10.40
C GLU A 48 -0.12 -6.75 10.63
N SER A 49 0.04 -8.03 10.32
CA SER A 49 -0.93 -9.09 10.65
C SER A 49 -0.22 -10.18 11.43
N ILE A 50 -0.78 -10.52 12.60
CA ILE A 50 -0.27 -11.61 13.43
C ILE A 50 -1.33 -12.69 13.55
N THR A 51 -0.93 -13.94 13.36
CA THR A 51 -1.79 -15.11 13.42
C THR A 51 -1.13 -16.23 14.22
N CYS A 52 -1.78 -16.67 15.30
CA CYS A 52 -1.24 -17.72 16.17
C CYS A 52 -1.21 -19.10 15.49
N GLU A 53 -0.25 -19.95 15.88
CA GLU A 53 -0.11 -21.31 15.35
C GLU A 53 -1.42 -22.11 15.47
N GLY A 54 -1.81 -22.76 14.37
CA GLY A 54 -3.05 -23.50 14.22
C GLY A 54 -4.22 -22.70 13.63
N SER A 55 -4.07 -21.38 13.47
CA SER A 55 -5.07 -20.51 12.83
C SER A 55 -4.72 -20.21 11.37
N GLN A 56 -5.59 -19.48 10.67
CA GLN A 56 -5.35 -19.01 9.30
C GLN A 56 -5.39 -17.48 9.25
N THR A 57 -4.43 -16.87 8.55
CA THR A 57 -4.46 -15.44 8.23
C THR A 57 -5.20 -15.23 6.92
N ASN A 58 -5.99 -14.17 6.82
CA ASN A 58 -6.59 -13.70 5.58
C ASN A 58 -6.09 -12.28 5.32
N LEU A 59 -5.10 -12.13 4.44
CA LEU A 59 -4.59 -10.82 4.04
C LEU A 59 -5.43 -10.32 2.87
N GLN A 60 -5.83 -9.06 2.93
CA GLN A 60 -6.77 -8.46 1.98
C GLN A 60 -6.44 -6.98 1.81
N CYS A 61 -6.47 -6.53 0.56
CA CYS A 61 -6.42 -5.11 0.18
C CYS A 61 -7.76 -4.64 -0.40
N ASP A 62 -7.90 -3.33 -0.56
CA ASP A 62 -9.04 -2.74 -1.25
C ASP A 62 -9.09 -3.17 -2.72
N LYS A 63 -10.27 -3.13 -3.33
CA LYS A 63 -10.41 -3.50 -4.74
C LYS A 63 -9.59 -2.54 -5.61
N GLY A 64 -8.91 -3.09 -6.61
CA GLY A 64 -7.93 -2.34 -7.41
C GLY A 64 -6.54 -2.27 -6.78
N GLN A 65 -6.37 -2.73 -5.54
CA GLN A 65 -5.07 -2.84 -4.89
C GLN A 65 -4.60 -4.30 -4.80
N VAL A 66 -3.29 -4.46 -4.75
CA VAL A 66 -2.58 -5.73 -4.58
C VAL A 66 -1.74 -5.72 -3.31
N LEU A 67 -1.57 -6.90 -2.74
CA LEU A 67 -0.69 -7.15 -1.62
C LEU A 67 0.76 -7.06 -2.08
N VAL A 68 1.55 -6.30 -1.32
CA VAL A 68 3.02 -6.26 -1.42
C VAL A 68 3.58 -6.67 -0.07
N ILE A 69 4.08 -7.88 0.02
CA ILE A 69 4.70 -8.47 1.20
C ILE A 69 6.12 -7.92 1.34
N HIS A 70 6.41 -7.32 2.49
CA HIS A 70 7.73 -6.79 2.83
C HIS A 70 8.51 -7.77 3.70
N SER A 71 7.83 -8.40 4.65
CA SER A 71 8.41 -9.47 5.47
C SER A 71 7.35 -10.40 6.05
N ALA A 72 7.75 -11.61 6.35
CA ALA A 72 6.97 -12.61 7.05
C ALA A 72 7.87 -13.46 7.96
N SER A 73 7.38 -13.81 9.15
CA SER A 73 8.10 -14.66 10.08
C SER A 73 7.15 -15.60 10.81
N TYR A 74 7.27 -16.90 10.53
CA TYR A 74 6.64 -17.94 11.34
C TYR A 74 7.60 -18.43 12.41
N GLY A 75 7.24 -18.22 13.68
CA GLY A 75 8.13 -18.52 14.80
C GLY A 75 7.67 -17.88 16.10
N ARG A 76 8.62 -17.45 16.94
CA ARG A 76 8.35 -16.69 18.15
C ARG A 76 9.52 -15.76 18.44
N HIS A 77 9.18 -14.50 18.71
CA HIS A 77 10.13 -13.42 18.96
C HIS A 77 9.88 -12.67 20.27
N ASP A 78 8.79 -12.98 20.96
CA ASP A 78 8.49 -12.45 22.29
C ASP A 78 7.64 -13.44 23.12
N LYS A 79 7.53 -13.17 24.43
CA LYS A 79 6.83 -14.04 25.39
C LYS A 79 5.33 -13.76 25.47
N THR A 80 4.85 -12.69 24.86
CA THR A 80 3.50 -12.12 25.07
C THR A 80 2.55 -12.39 23.90
N THR A 81 3.05 -12.35 22.68
CA THR A 81 2.29 -12.60 21.46
C THR A 81 1.79 -14.04 21.45
N CYS A 82 0.48 -14.22 21.25
CA CYS A 82 -0.18 -15.53 21.24
C CYS A 82 0.11 -16.37 22.50
N SER A 83 0.15 -15.74 23.68
CA SER A 83 0.48 -16.41 24.95
C SER A 83 -0.72 -16.91 25.77
N ASP A 84 -1.93 -16.46 25.44
CA ASP A 84 -3.15 -16.81 26.19
C ASP A 84 -3.37 -18.32 26.31
N GLY A 85 -3.48 -18.79 27.56
CA GLY A 85 -3.70 -20.20 27.88
C GLY A 85 -2.50 -21.11 27.61
N ARG A 86 -1.32 -20.56 27.29
CA ARG A 86 -0.12 -21.35 26.96
C ARG A 86 0.79 -21.57 28.17
N PRO A 87 1.32 -22.79 28.38
CA PRO A 87 2.32 -23.04 29.41
C PRO A 87 3.59 -22.22 29.19
N THR A 88 4.20 -21.75 30.28
CA THR A 88 5.41 -20.91 30.24
C THR A 88 6.57 -21.56 29.48
N SER A 89 6.64 -22.90 29.45
CA SER A 89 7.64 -23.66 28.69
C SER A 89 7.53 -23.44 27.18
N GLN A 90 6.32 -23.23 26.65
CA GLN A 90 6.08 -22.99 25.22
C GLN A 90 6.38 -21.56 24.78
N LEU A 91 6.68 -20.65 25.73
CA LEU A 91 6.86 -19.21 25.50
C LEU A 91 8.32 -18.75 25.70
N GLN A 92 9.24 -19.62 26.13
CA GLN A 92 10.61 -19.20 26.47
C GLN A 92 11.49 -18.92 25.25
N VAL A 93 11.36 -19.70 24.18
CA VAL A 93 12.24 -19.59 23.01
C VAL A 93 11.71 -18.46 22.12
N VAL A 94 12.37 -17.30 22.21
CA VAL A 94 11.99 -16.06 21.50
C VAL A 94 12.98 -15.67 20.40
N THR A 95 13.88 -16.57 20.03
CA THR A 95 14.76 -16.41 18.86
C THR A 95 14.45 -17.54 17.89
N CYS A 96 13.18 -17.63 17.50
CA CYS A 96 12.67 -18.68 16.64
C CYS A 96 12.04 -18.08 15.39
N SER A 97 12.56 -18.47 14.23
CA SER A 97 12.05 -18.05 12.92
C SER A 97 12.25 -19.17 11.91
N SER A 98 11.24 -19.45 11.10
CA SER A 98 11.41 -20.28 9.90
C SER A 98 12.05 -19.47 8.78
N SER A 99 13.08 -20.03 8.17
CA SER A 99 13.82 -19.40 7.05
C SER A 99 13.03 -19.34 5.74
N THR A 100 11.90 -20.04 5.63
CA THR A 100 11.07 -20.07 4.42
C THR A 100 9.87 -19.12 4.48
N SER A 101 9.68 -18.43 5.61
CA SER A 101 8.50 -17.61 5.90
C SER A 101 8.23 -16.57 4.80
N ASP A 102 9.24 -15.78 4.45
CA ASP A 102 9.16 -14.74 3.42
C ASP A 102 8.73 -15.33 2.06
N ASP A 103 9.46 -16.33 1.57
CA ASP A 103 9.19 -16.91 0.25
C ASP A 103 7.80 -17.55 0.17
N VAL A 104 7.37 -18.25 1.21
CA VAL A 104 6.05 -18.89 1.26
C VAL A 104 4.94 -17.84 1.24
N VAL A 105 5.05 -16.79 2.05
CA VAL A 105 4.01 -15.75 2.10
C VAL A 105 4.03 -14.88 0.84
N ALA A 106 5.20 -14.44 0.39
CA ALA A 106 5.36 -13.63 -0.81
C ALA A 106 4.84 -14.36 -2.06
N SER A 107 5.22 -15.61 -2.28
CA SER A 107 4.73 -16.40 -3.42
C SER A 107 3.22 -16.66 -3.36
N SER A 108 2.66 -16.76 -2.16
CA SER A 108 1.23 -16.99 -1.97
C SER A 108 0.39 -15.72 -2.13
N CYS A 109 0.94 -14.54 -1.85
CA CYS A 109 0.17 -13.30 -1.67
C CYS A 109 0.51 -12.17 -2.63
N ASN A 110 1.78 -12.01 -3.04
CA ASN A 110 2.19 -10.85 -3.84
C ASN A 110 1.39 -10.74 -5.14
N GLY A 111 0.98 -9.51 -5.48
CA GLY A 111 0.21 -9.23 -6.69
C GLY A 111 -1.26 -9.69 -6.62
N LYS A 112 -1.70 -10.31 -5.51
CA LYS A 112 -3.11 -10.66 -5.32
C LYS A 112 -3.80 -9.60 -4.49
N ASN A 113 -5.10 -9.41 -4.74
CA ASN A 113 -5.94 -8.59 -3.88
C ASN A 113 -6.13 -9.22 -2.49
N SER A 114 -6.07 -10.55 -2.42
CA SER A 114 -6.17 -11.29 -1.16
C SER A 114 -5.47 -12.64 -1.19
N CYS A 115 -5.16 -13.16 -0.01
CA CYS A 115 -4.62 -14.51 0.17
C CYS A 115 -4.96 -15.05 1.56
N THR A 116 -5.11 -16.37 1.67
CA THR A 116 -5.28 -17.05 2.95
C THR A 116 -4.11 -17.98 3.19
N ILE A 117 -3.47 -17.88 4.36
CA ILE A 117 -2.31 -18.71 4.72
C ILE A 117 -2.53 -19.37 6.09
N PRO A 118 -2.44 -20.71 6.19
CA PRO A 118 -2.43 -21.40 7.49
C PRO A 118 -1.11 -21.21 8.23
N ALA A 119 -1.16 -20.65 9.45
CA ALA A 119 0.00 -20.54 10.33
C ALA A 119 0.29 -21.89 11.00
N THR A 120 0.93 -22.80 10.28
CA THR A 120 1.11 -24.20 10.71
C THR A 120 2.48 -24.77 10.31
N ASN A 121 2.93 -25.78 11.06
CA ASN A 121 4.21 -26.45 10.78
C ASN A 121 4.21 -27.20 9.44
N SER A 122 3.05 -27.59 8.91
CA SER A 122 2.93 -28.18 7.57
C SER A 122 3.22 -27.20 6.44
N VAL A 123 3.02 -25.89 6.67
CA VAL A 123 3.27 -24.84 5.67
C VAL A 123 4.70 -24.31 5.78
N PHE A 124 5.19 -24.08 6.99
CA PHE A 124 6.45 -23.37 7.24
C PHE A 124 7.58 -24.25 7.82
N GLY A 125 7.33 -25.53 8.07
CA GLY A 125 8.18 -26.35 8.94
C GLY A 125 8.02 -25.99 10.42
N ASP A 126 8.69 -26.75 11.30
CA ASP A 126 8.76 -26.42 12.73
C ASP A 126 10.16 -25.88 13.09
N PRO A 127 10.34 -24.54 13.16
CA PRO A 127 11.63 -23.93 13.45
C PRO A 127 12.09 -24.10 14.91
N CYS A 128 11.18 -24.43 15.84
CA CYS A 128 11.50 -24.59 17.25
C CYS A 128 10.49 -25.52 17.95
N VAL A 129 10.78 -26.82 17.88
CA VAL A 129 9.91 -27.87 18.44
C VAL A 129 9.57 -27.62 19.92
N GLY A 130 8.29 -27.75 20.26
CA GLY A 130 7.78 -27.54 21.62
C GLY A 130 7.53 -26.07 21.99
N THR A 131 7.87 -25.13 21.10
CA THR A 131 7.54 -23.70 21.25
C THR A 131 6.27 -23.41 20.46
N TYR A 132 5.31 -22.73 21.09
CA TYR A 132 4.10 -22.28 20.40
C TYR A 132 4.44 -21.08 19.53
N LYS A 133 4.08 -21.08 18.25
CA LYS A 133 4.52 -20.06 17.29
C LYS A 133 3.38 -19.13 16.87
N TYR A 134 3.73 -18.12 16.09
CA TYR A 134 2.80 -17.26 15.36
C TYR A 134 3.44 -16.86 14.03
N LEU A 135 2.59 -16.54 13.05
CA LEU A 135 2.98 -15.92 11.79
C LEU A 135 2.78 -14.41 11.93
N GLU A 136 3.86 -13.66 11.80
CA GLU A 136 3.87 -12.21 11.66
C GLU A 136 4.07 -11.88 10.17
N VAL A 137 3.22 -11.04 9.58
CA VAL A 137 3.34 -10.59 8.18
C VAL A 137 3.24 -9.07 8.12
N VAL A 138 4.22 -8.44 7.48
CA VAL A 138 4.24 -7.01 7.19
C VAL A 138 4.01 -6.83 5.69
N TYR A 139 2.98 -6.06 5.33
CA TYR A 139 2.62 -5.84 3.94
C TYR A 139 2.06 -4.43 3.70
N THR A 140 2.08 -3.98 2.45
CA THR A 140 1.34 -2.80 2.02
C THR A 140 0.31 -3.17 0.97
N CYS A 141 -0.68 -2.29 0.80
CA CYS A 141 -1.63 -2.37 -0.29
C CYS A 141 -1.32 -1.24 -1.29
N GLN A 142 -1.15 -1.59 -2.55
CA GLN A 142 -0.79 -0.66 -3.61
C GLN A 142 -1.78 -0.79 -4.77
N PHE A 143 -2.22 0.33 -5.34
CA PHE A 143 -3.02 0.31 -6.56
C PHE A 143 -2.22 -0.30 -7.69
N GLN A 144 -2.83 -1.20 -8.45
CA GLN A 144 -2.22 -1.79 -9.63
C GLN A 144 -3.05 -1.47 -10.87
N THR A 145 -2.36 -0.98 -11.90
CA THR A 145 -2.94 -0.72 -13.22
C THR A 145 -2.21 -1.51 -14.29
N VAL A 146 -2.95 -2.03 -15.27
CA VAL A 146 -2.41 -2.78 -16.40
C VAL A 146 -2.94 -2.20 -17.71
N THR A 147 -2.03 -1.63 -18.48
CA THR A 147 -2.31 -0.99 -19.77
C THR A 147 -1.65 -1.77 -20.90
N CYS A 148 -2.45 -2.31 -21.83
CA CYS A 148 -1.93 -3.05 -22.97
C CYS A 148 -1.17 -2.14 -23.96
N GLU A 149 -0.18 -2.70 -24.66
CA GLU A 149 0.63 -1.95 -25.63
C GLU A 149 -0.24 -1.25 -26.70
N GLY A 150 0.03 0.04 -26.91
CA GLY A 150 -0.74 0.94 -27.78
C GLY A 150 -1.85 1.72 -27.08
N SER A 151 -2.12 1.44 -25.79
CA SER A 151 -3.11 2.19 -24.98
C SER A 151 -2.43 3.22 -24.08
N GLU A 152 -3.23 4.02 -23.38
CA GLU A 152 -2.77 5.05 -22.45
C GLU A 152 -3.19 4.70 -21.01
N ALA A 153 -2.20 4.63 -20.12
CA ALA A 153 -2.41 4.45 -18.69
C ALA A 153 -2.80 5.80 -18.08
N ASN A 154 -3.75 5.77 -17.14
CA ASN A 154 -4.27 6.97 -16.48
C ASN A 154 -4.25 6.76 -14.97
N LEU A 155 -3.21 7.28 -14.32
CA LEU A 155 -3.04 7.22 -12.87
C LEU A 155 -3.60 8.49 -12.25
N GLN A 156 -4.38 8.38 -11.19
CA GLN A 156 -4.93 9.55 -10.52
C GLN A 156 -5.14 9.30 -9.04
N CYS A 157 -4.85 10.33 -8.25
CA CYS A 157 -5.13 10.40 -6.84
C CYS A 157 -6.23 11.42 -6.53
N ALA A 158 -6.76 11.30 -5.33
CA ALA A 158 -7.57 12.29 -4.66
C ALA A 158 -6.97 13.70 -4.67
N GLU A 159 -7.80 14.74 -4.62
CA GLU A 159 -7.36 16.13 -4.44
C GLU A 159 -6.41 16.26 -3.24
N GLY A 160 -5.31 17.00 -3.44
CA GLY A 160 -4.26 17.18 -2.44
C GLY A 160 -3.33 15.97 -2.24
N GLN A 161 -3.68 14.81 -2.80
CA GLN A 161 -2.80 13.65 -2.83
C GLN A 161 -1.96 13.61 -4.11
N VAL A 162 -0.80 12.99 -4.00
CA VAL A 162 0.14 12.74 -5.08
C VAL A 162 0.34 11.25 -5.29
N LEU A 163 0.67 10.91 -6.53
CA LEU A 163 1.12 9.58 -6.93
C LEU A 163 2.50 9.31 -6.33
N VAL A 164 2.65 8.13 -5.72
CA VAL A 164 3.93 7.56 -5.32
C VAL A 164 4.06 6.22 -6.03
N VAL A 165 4.89 6.19 -7.07
CA VAL A 165 5.12 4.99 -7.88
C VAL A 165 6.11 4.07 -7.16
N HIS A 166 5.72 2.81 -6.95
CA HIS A 166 6.55 1.79 -6.29
C HIS A 166 7.17 0.81 -7.29
N ARG A 167 6.39 0.41 -8.31
CA ARG A 167 6.82 -0.52 -9.36
C ARG A 167 6.25 -0.09 -10.69
N ALA A 168 7.02 -0.25 -11.76
CA ALA A 168 6.52 -0.14 -13.11
C ALA A 168 7.30 -1.02 -14.07
N HIS A 169 6.59 -1.68 -14.97
CA HIS A 169 7.15 -2.67 -15.87
C HIS A 169 6.45 -2.63 -17.23
N PHE A 170 7.17 -2.25 -18.28
CA PHE A 170 6.71 -2.37 -19.66
C PHE A 170 7.34 -3.61 -20.31
N GLY A 171 6.52 -4.61 -20.63
CA GLY A 171 7.01 -5.87 -21.16
C GLY A 171 5.94 -6.95 -21.13
N ARG A 172 6.31 -8.20 -20.83
CA ARG A 172 5.39 -9.30 -20.62
C ARG A 172 5.99 -10.29 -19.62
N GLN A 173 5.22 -10.62 -18.58
CA GLN A 173 5.58 -11.53 -17.49
C GLN A 173 4.68 -12.77 -17.43
N ASP A 174 3.60 -12.79 -18.21
CA ASP A 174 2.70 -13.94 -18.30
C ASP A 174 2.01 -14.03 -19.69
N LYS A 175 1.36 -15.18 -19.95
CA LYS A 175 0.71 -15.48 -21.24
C LYS A 175 -0.73 -14.97 -21.33
N THR A 176 -1.31 -14.54 -20.23
CA THR A 176 -2.75 -14.26 -20.08
C THR A 176 -3.07 -12.78 -20.15
N THR A 177 -2.24 -11.93 -19.57
CA THR A 177 -2.41 -10.49 -19.53
C THR A 177 -2.32 -9.90 -20.93
N CYS A 178 -3.31 -9.10 -21.31
CA CYS A 178 -3.40 -8.48 -22.63
C CYS A 178 -3.27 -9.48 -23.79
N SER A 179 -3.80 -10.70 -23.64
CA SER A 179 -3.69 -11.79 -24.62
C SER A 179 -4.84 -11.85 -25.63
N LEU A 180 -5.96 -11.17 -25.36
CA LEU A 180 -7.15 -11.23 -26.21
C LEU A 180 -6.83 -10.76 -27.65
N GLY A 181 -7.16 -11.62 -28.63
CA GLY A 181 -6.89 -11.35 -30.05
C GLY A 181 -5.41 -11.42 -30.46
N ARG A 182 -4.53 -11.95 -29.61
CA ARG A 182 -3.09 -12.08 -29.90
C ARG A 182 -2.71 -13.51 -30.30
N SER A 183 -1.74 -13.61 -31.21
CA SER A 183 -1.20 -14.92 -31.64
C SER A 183 -0.34 -15.56 -30.54
N ALA A 184 -0.22 -16.90 -30.59
CA ALA A 184 0.63 -17.64 -29.65
C ALA A 184 2.10 -17.16 -29.64
N CYS A 185 2.62 -16.76 -30.80
CA CYS A 185 3.98 -16.22 -30.92
C CYS A 185 4.15 -14.91 -30.13
N GLN A 186 3.15 -14.02 -30.16
CA GLN A 186 3.20 -12.72 -29.50
C GLN A 186 3.10 -12.78 -27.97
N ILE A 187 2.60 -13.89 -27.42
CA ILE A 187 2.42 -14.07 -25.96
C ILE A 187 3.36 -15.13 -25.38
N LYS A 188 4.21 -15.76 -26.19
CA LYS A 188 5.08 -16.85 -25.75
C LYS A 188 6.20 -16.38 -24.82
N ASN A 189 6.81 -15.23 -25.13
CA ASN A 189 7.92 -14.69 -24.37
C ASN A 189 7.40 -13.96 -23.12
N VAL A 190 7.55 -14.59 -21.96
CA VAL A 190 7.17 -14.06 -20.65
C VAL A 190 8.36 -13.59 -19.82
N ASP A 191 9.57 -13.71 -20.37
CA ASP A 191 10.78 -13.14 -19.79
C ASP A 191 11.12 -11.82 -20.51
N CYS A 192 10.09 -11.03 -20.79
CA CYS A 192 10.21 -9.76 -21.48
C CYS A 192 10.14 -8.63 -20.47
N THR A 193 11.30 -8.11 -20.08
CA THR A 193 11.40 -7.09 -19.04
C THR A 193 12.39 -6.00 -19.40
N THR A 194 12.18 -4.79 -18.88
CA THR A 194 13.18 -3.72 -18.90
C THR A 194 13.24 -3.01 -17.54
N PRO A 195 14.43 -2.88 -16.93
CA PRO A 195 14.58 -2.20 -15.64
C PRO A 195 14.37 -0.68 -15.76
N ALA A 196 14.39 -0.12 -16.97
CA ALA A 196 14.24 1.32 -17.18
C ALA A 196 12.81 1.83 -16.95
N SER A 197 11.79 0.95 -16.99
CA SER A 197 10.38 1.34 -16.87
C SER A 197 10.08 2.08 -15.57
N ILE A 198 10.55 1.59 -14.42
CA ILE A 198 10.27 2.20 -13.12
C ILE A 198 10.80 3.63 -13.05
N ASN A 199 12.03 3.90 -13.49
CA ASN A 199 12.59 5.25 -13.43
C ASN A 199 11.80 6.20 -14.33
N LEU A 200 11.44 5.76 -15.54
CA LEU A 200 10.67 6.59 -16.47
C LEU A 200 9.27 6.94 -15.93
N VAL A 201 8.56 5.96 -15.36
CA VAL A 201 7.22 6.20 -14.80
C VAL A 201 7.32 7.04 -13.52
N THR A 202 8.31 6.79 -12.67
CA THR A 202 8.55 7.57 -11.44
C THR A 202 8.83 9.03 -11.79
N ASP A 203 9.77 9.30 -12.69
CA ASP A 203 10.15 10.66 -13.10
C ASP A 203 8.98 11.41 -13.74
N ARG A 204 8.11 10.69 -14.46
CA ARG A 204 6.96 11.29 -15.15
C ARG A 204 5.75 11.47 -14.25
N CYS A 205 5.52 10.60 -13.27
CA CYS A 205 4.25 10.53 -12.54
C CYS A 205 4.35 10.84 -11.04
N SER A 206 5.43 10.47 -10.37
CA SER A 206 5.53 10.66 -8.92
C SER A 206 5.47 12.14 -8.53
N GLY A 207 4.80 12.46 -7.43
CA GLY A 207 4.59 13.83 -6.96
C GLY A 207 3.49 14.60 -7.72
N LYS A 208 2.88 14.01 -8.76
CA LYS A 208 1.72 14.59 -9.44
C LYS A 208 0.43 14.01 -8.89
N ASN A 209 -0.66 14.78 -8.95
CA ASN A 209 -1.98 14.29 -8.62
C ASN A 209 -2.55 13.34 -9.70
N ASN A 210 -2.21 13.58 -10.97
CA ASN A 210 -2.60 12.74 -12.09
C ASN A 210 -1.43 12.55 -13.07
N CYS A 211 -1.45 11.44 -13.79
CA CYS A 211 -0.45 11.12 -14.80
C CYS A 211 -1.05 10.27 -15.92
N SER A 212 -0.89 10.71 -17.17
CA SER A 212 -1.23 9.92 -18.36
C SER A 212 0.06 9.53 -19.10
N LEU A 213 0.17 8.27 -19.50
CA LEU A 213 1.33 7.74 -20.20
C LEU A 213 0.97 6.68 -21.24
N SER A 214 1.51 6.82 -22.45
CA SER A 214 1.30 5.84 -23.51
C SER A 214 2.17 4.59 -23.30
N ALA A 215 1.55 3.42 -23.24
CA ALA A 215 2.22 2.13 -23.13
C ALA A 215 2.75 1.71 -24.51
N THR A 216 3.84 2.31 -24.98
CA THR A 216 4.39 2.06 -26.32
C THR A 216 5.91 1.89 -26.32
N SER A 217 6.43 1.14 -27.29
CA SER A 217 7.89 1.00 -27.49
C SER A 217 8.59 2.33 -27.82
N SER A 218 7.86 3.36 -28.27
CA SER A 218 8.42 4.70 -28.47
C SER A 218 8.71 5.44 -27.16
N VAL A 219 7.97 5.12 -26.09
CA VAL A 219 8.17 5.71 -24.76
C VAL A 219 9.18 4.91 -23.94
N PHE A 220 9.08 3.58 -23.98
CA PHE A 220 9.85 2.68 -23.09
C PHE A 220 11.02 1.95 -23.77
N GLY A 221 11.16 2.07 -25.09
CA GLY A 221 11.95 1.14 -25.89
C GLY A 221 11.22 -0.20 -26.09
N ASP A 222 11.71 -1.03 -27.00
CA ASP A 222 11.20 -2.39 -27.19
C ASP A 222 12.10 -3.43 -26.50
N PRO A 223 11.71 -3.95 -25.32
CA PRO A 223 12.49 -4.98 -24.63
C PRO A 223 12.50 -6.34 -25.35
N CYS A 224 11.53 -6.61 -26.24
CA CYS A 224 11.35 -7.94 -26.82
C CYS A 224 10.54 -7.89 -28.14
N ILE A 225 11.23 -7.60 -29.25
CA ILE A 225 10.63 -7.48 -30.58
C ILE A 225 9.75 -8.69 -30.92
N GLY A 226 8.56 -8.43 -31.46
CA GLY A 226 7.60 -9.46 -31.86
C GLY A 226 6.72 -10.00 -30.71
N THR A 227 7.01 -9.61 -29.47
CA THR A 227 6.17 -9.90 -28.31
C THR A 227 5.25 -8.72 -28.04
N TYR A 228 3.96 -8.99 -27.84
CA TYR A 228 3.00 -7.97 -27.47
C TYR A 228 3.14 -7.64 -25.99
N LYS A 229 3.30 -6.37 -25.62
CA LYS A 229 3.66 -5.95 -24.27
C LYS A 229 2.47 -5.35 -23.52
N TYR A 230 2.66 -5.07 -22.24
CA TYR A 230 1.79 -4.28 -21.40
C TYR A 230 2.63 -3.52 -20.37
N LEU A 231 2.11 -2.39 -19.94
CA LEU A 231 2.63 -1.61 -18.83
C LEU A 231 1.85 -2.00 -17.57
N GLU A 232 2.55 -2.52 -16.57
CA GLU A 232 2.05 -2.68 -15.20
C GLU A 232 2.63 -1.57 -14.33
N VAL A 233 1.81 -0.88 -13.54
CA VAL A 233 2.26 0.15 -12.58
C VAL A 233 1.60 -0.11 -11.23
N ASP A 234 2.42 -0.21 -10.18
CA ASP A 234 1.99 -0.26 -8.80
C ASP A 234 2.30 1.09 -8.11
N TYR A 235 1.29 1.71 -7.50
CA TYR A 235 1.42 3.04 -6.88
C TYR A 235 0.52 3.22 -5.66
N THR A 236 0.80 4.24 -4.86
CA THR A 236 -0.07 4.68 -3.76
C THR A 236 -0.44 6.15 -3.92
N CYS A 237 -1.54 6.55 -3.29
CA CYS A 237 -1.98 7.94 -3.22
C CYS A 237 -1.83 8.46 -1.80
N GLN A 238 -1.04 9.53 -1.64
CA GLN A 238 -0.67 10.06 -0.32
C GLN A 238 -0.66 11.59 -0.34
N PHE A 239 -1.01 12.24 0.75
CA PHE A 239 -0.81 13.67 0.91
C PHE A 239 0.68 13.96 1.04
N GLN A 240 1.15 14.98 0.33
CA GLN A 240 2.53 15.44 0.42
C GLN A 240 2.55 16.90 0.91
N SER A 241 3.33 17.15 1.94
CA SER A 241 3.62 18.51 2.41
C SER A 241 5.10 18.80 2.21
N LEU A 242 5.42 19.86 1.47
CA LEU A 242 6.78 20.35 1.27
C LEU A 242 6.93 21.69 2.00
N THR A 243 7.96 21.81 2.83
CA THR A 243 8.23 23.01 3.64
C THR A 243 9.72 23.33 3.62
N CYS A 244 10.10 24.52 3.16
CA CYS A 244 11.51 24.92 3.15
C CYS A 244 12.06 25.13 4.57
N GLU A 245 13.37 24.99 4.76
CA GLU A 245 14.02 25.22 6.05
C GLU A 245 13.71 26.62 6.61
N GLY A 246 13.33 26.67 7.90
CA GLY A 246 12.92 27.88 8.60
C GLY A 246 11.41 28.16 8.59
N PHE A 247 10.62 27.41 7.82
CA PHE A 247 9.15 27.48 7.82
C PHE A 247 8.53 26.32 8.62
N GLN A 248 7.19 26.32 8.74
CA GLN A 248 6.44 25.27 9.44
C GLN A 248 5.46 24.57 8.48
N ALA A 249 5.46 23.25 8.53
CA ALA A 249 4.45 22.45 7.83
C ALA A 249 3.18 22.41 8.67
N ASN A 250 2.03 22.51 8.00
CA ASN A 250 0.70 22.33 8.60
C ASN A 250 0.03 21.14 7.91
N LEU A 251 0.01 20.00 8.61
CA LEU A 251 -0.67 18.79 8.15
C LEU A 251 -2.10 18.81 8.71
N GLN A 252 -3.09 18.49 7.88
CA GLN A 252 -4.50 18.56 8.28
C GLN A 252 -5.32 17.45 7.62
N CYS A 253 -6.26 16.90 8.37
CA CYS A 253 -7.25 15.96 7.89
C CYS A 253 -8.68 16.50 8.10
N GLY A 254 -9.63 15.89 7.38
CA GLY A 254 -11.04 16.23 7.45
C GLY A 254 -11.66 16.00 8.83
N GLU A 255 -12.94 16.34 8.97
CA GLU A 255 -13.66 16.10 10.23
C GLU A 255 -13.70 14.60 10.57
N GLY A 256 -13.41 14.26 11.83
CA GLY A 256 -13.36 12.88 12.32
C GLY A 256 -12.13 12.07 11.84
N GLN A 257 -11.26 12.65 11.02
CA GLN A 257 -10.07 11.99 10.51
C GLN A 257 -8.80 12.40 11.26
N ILE A 258 -7.85 11.49 11.31
CA ILE A 258 -6.52 11.64 11.90
C ILE A 258 -5.44 11.50 10.82
N ILE A 259 -4.29 12.12 11.10
CA ILE A 259 -3.07 12.00 10.31
C ILE A 259 -2.41 10.66 10.60
N VAL A 260 -2.00 9.96 9.54
CA VAL A 260 -1.14 8.78 9.56
C VAL A 260 0.06 9.05 8.65
N VAL A 261 1.22 9.30 9.25
CA VAL A 261 2.48 9.59 8.56
C VAL A 261 3.09 8.30 8.03
N HIS A 262 3.42 8.31 6.74
CA HIS A 262 4.09 7.19 6.05
C HIS A 262 5.59 7.39 5.92
N GLY A 263 6.03 8.63 5.76
CA GLY A 263 7.44 8.98 5.57
C GLY A 263 7.67 10.47 5.72
N ALA A 264 8.87 10.86 6.15
CA ALA A 264 9.32 12.23 6.09
C ALA A 264 10.83 12.32 5.87
N HIS A 265 11.27 13.39 5.21
CA HIS A 265 12.68 13.68 4.97
C HIS A 265 12.94 15.15 5.23
N TYR A 266 13.87 15.45 6.14
CA TYR A 266 14.47 16.77 6.29
C TYR A 266 15.90 16.74 5.72
N GLY A 267 16.16 17.56 4.71
CA GLY A 267 17.42 17.54 3.97
C GLY A 267 17.30 18.19 2.59
N ARG A 268 17.95 17.62 1.57
CA ARG A 268 17.87 18.07 0.17
C ARG A 268 18.15 16.91 -0.78
N HIS A 269 17.27 16.73 -1.76
CA HIS A 269 17.36 15.67 -2.79
C HIS A 269 17.48 16.22 -4.22
N ASP A 270 17.40 17.54 -4.39
CA ASP A 270 17.47 18.17 -5.69
C ASP A 270 17.92 19.65 -5.59
N LYS A 271 18.25 20.26 -6.74
CA LYS A 271 18.75 21.63 -6.84
C LYS A 271 17.65 22.69 -6.99
N THR A 272 16.39 22.31 -7.23
CA THR A 272 15.31 23.21 -7.67
C THR A 272 14.30 23.50 -6.56
N THR A 273 14.00 22.51 -5.73
CA THR A 273 13.12 22.61 -4.57
C THR A 273 13.70 23.58 -3.55
N CYS A 274 12.88 24.56 -3.16
CA CYS A 274 13.28 25.61 -2.22
C CYS A 274 14.57 26.35 -2.63
N SER A 275 14.78 26.58 -3.94
CA SER A 275 16.00 27.20 -4.48
C SER A 275 15.93 28.71 -4.67
N ALA A 276 14.74 29.30 -4.68
CA ALA A 276 14.54 30.71 -4.97
C ALA A 276 15.35 31.61 -4.00
N GLY A 277 16.19 32.48 -4.56
CA GLY A 277 17.03 33.41 -3.79
C GLY A 277 18.21 32.78 -3.05
N ARG A 278 18.51 31.49 -3.27
CA ARG A 278 19.59 30.78 -2.57
C ARG A 278 20.89 30.75 -3.40
N PRO A 279 22.06 30.95 -2.77
CA PRO A 279 23.35 30.77 -3.44
C PRO A 279 23.50 29.34 -3.99
N ALA A 280 24.12 29.21 -5.15
CA ALA A 280 24.35 27.90 -5.78
C ALA A 280 25.11 26.92 -4.88
N SER A 281 25.99 27.42 -3.99
CA SER A 281 26.72 26.61 -3.01
C SER A 281 25.80 25.89 -2.02
N GLN A 282 24.67 26.50 -1.66
CA GLN A 282 23.69 25.91 -0.72
C GLN A 282 22.79 24.84 -1.36
N LEU A 283 22.89 24.65 -2.68
CA LEU A 283 22.03 23.75 -3.47
C LEU A 283 22.79 22.56 -4.06
N GLN A 284 24.11 22.46 -3.89
CA GLN A 284 24.90 21.41 -4.54
C GLN A 284 24.72 20.02 -3.92
N VAL A 285 24.59 19.93 -2.60
CA VAL A 285 24.48 18.65 -1.89
C VAL A 285 23.03 18.18 -1.95
N VAL A 286 22.77 17.21 -2.83
CA VAL A 286 21.44 16.63 -3.10
C VAL A 286 21.30 15.20 -2.60
N THR A 287 22.25 14.72 -1.82
CA THR A 287 22.18 13.44 -1.12
C THR A 287 22.20 13.70 0.38
N CYS A 288 21.28 14.56 0.83
CA CYS A 288 21.20 14.99 2.22
C CYS A 288 19.86 14.60 2.83
N SER A 289 19.91 13.81 3.90
CA SER A 289 18.73 13.34 4.63
C SER A 289 19.05 13.14 6.10
N SER A 290 18.15 13.58 6.99
CA SER A 290 18.17 13.19 8.40
C SER A 290 17.48 11.84 8.60
N GLN A 291 18.18 10.90 9.22
CA GLN A 291 17.70 9.52 9.42
C GLN A 291 16.48 9.43 10.36
N SER A 292 16.28 10.39 11.25
CA SER A 292 15.19 10.41 12.23
C SER A 292 13.96 11.22 11.79
N SER A 293 13.97 11.76 10.57
CA SER A 293 12.93 12.68 10.08
C SER A 293 11.52 12.10 10.23
N THR A 294 11.33 10.85 9.80
CA THR A 294 10.03 10.18 9.87
C THR A 294 9.58 9.97 11.31
N ASP A 295 10.48 9.55 12.22
CA ASP A 295 10.13 9.28 13.63
C ASP A 295 9.65 10.55 14.32
N VAL A 296 10.39 11.63 14.09
CA VAL A 296 10.11 12.94 14.67
C VAL A 296 8.75 13.45 14.21
N VAL A 297 8.43 13.32 12.91
CA VAL A 297 7.15 13.77 12.36
C VAL A 297 6.01 12.85 12.79
N ALA A 298 6.17 11.53 12.72
CA ALA A 298 5.18 10.55 13.13
C ALA A 298 4.79 10.73 14.61
N LYS A 299 5.78 10.81 15.50
CA LYS A 299 5.57 11.08 16.93
C LYS A 299 4.86 12.42 17.18
N SER A 300 5.13 13.41 16.34
CA SER A 300 4.52 14.73 16.48
C SER A 300 3.10 14.80 15.93
N CYS A 301 2.76 14.04 14.89
CA CYS A 301 1.56 14.27 14.09
C CYS A 301 0.54 13.14 14.09
N ASN A 302 0.94 11.88 14.32
CA ASN A 302 0.01 10.76 14.23
C ASN A 302 -1.12 10.84 15.26
N GLY A 303 -2.30 10.37 14.86
CA GLY A 303 -3.50 10.40 15.72
C GLY A 303 -4.11 11.79 15.88
N LYS A 304 -3.51 12.84 15.33
CA LYS A 304 -4.04 14.21 15.40
C LYS A 304 -4.82 14.54 14.14
N LYS A 305 -5.87 15.35 14.30
CA LYS A 305 -6.59 15.96 13.16
C LYS A 305 -5.73 17.00 12.42
N SER A 306 -4.89 17.73 13.16
CA SER A 306 -4.02 18.78 12.65
C SER A 306 -2.69 18.76 13.40
N CYS A 307 -1.59 19.01 12.68
CA CYS A 307 -0.24 19.03 13.22
C CYS A 307 0.58 20.16 12.59
N THR A 308 1.26 20.95 13.42
CA THR A 308 2.24 21.94 12.96
C THR A 308 3.63 21.52 13.39
N ILE A 309 4.56 21.42 12.43
CA ILE A 309 5.95 21.01 12.69
C ILE A 309 6.96 21.93 11.97
N PRO A 310 7.91 22.55 12.69
CA PRO A 310 8.96 23.38 12.08
C PRO A 310 10.00 22.57 11.31
N ALA A 311 10.33 23.00 10.10
CA ALA A 311 11.42 22.44 9.29
C ALA A 311 12.77 23.07 9.71
N THR A 312 13.29 22.71 10.88
CA THR A 312 14.51 23.33 11.45
C THR A 312 15.51 22.31 12.00
N ASN A 313 16.79 22.72 12.03
CA ASN A 313 17.86 21.95 12.66
C ASN A 313 17.61 21.62 14.14
N SER A 314 16.84 22.46 14.85
CA SER A 314 16.48 22.21 16.26
C SER A 314 15.52 21.03 16.45
N VAL A 315 14.74 20.69 15.41
CA VAL A 315 13.78 19.59 15.43
C VAL A 315 14.42 18.31 14.89
N PHE A 316 15.21 18.41 13.82
CA PHE A 316 15.70 17.25 13.06
C PHE A 316 17.22 17.00 13.12
N GLY A 317 17.98 17.88 13.78
CA GLY A 317 19.43 17.98 13.59
C GLY A 317 19.80 18.61 12.24
N ASP A 318 21.09 18.89 12.03
CA ASP A 318 21.58 19.34 10.72
C ASP A 318 22.27 18.19 9.97
N PRO A 319 21.61 17.55 9.00
CA PRO A 319 22.19 16.44 8.24
C PRO A 319 23.27 16.89 7.24
N CYS A 320 23.33 18.18 6.86
CA CYS A 320 24.29 18.67 5.88
C CYS A 320 24.54 20.17 6.05
N VAL A 321 25.48 20.50 6.94
CA VAL A 321 25.86 21.89 7.27
C VAL A 321 26.20 22.68 6.01
N GLY A 322 25.67 23.91 5.93
CA GLY A 322 25.91 24.82 4.79
C GLY A 322 25.01 24.57 3.57
N THR A 323 24.22 23.49 3.57
CA THR A 323 23.20 23.22 2.56
C THR A 323 21.86 23.71 3.07
N TYR A 324 21.13 24.46 2.24
CA TYR A 324 19.78 24.89 2.58
C TYR A 324 18.84 23.70 2.40
N LYS A 325 18.02 23.38 3.39
CA LYS A 325 17.23 22.14 3.41
C LYS A 325 15.75 22.42 3.14
N TYR A 326 14.99 21.35 3.00
CA TYR A 326 13.54 21.32 3.03
C TYR A 326 13.07 20.06 3.74
N MET A 327 11.88 20.12 4.31
CA MET A 327 11.15 18.99 4.85
C MET A 327 10.09 18.56 3.86
N GLN A 328 10.02 17.28 3.55
CA GLN A 328 8.93 16.64 2.84
C GLN A 328 8.27 15.64 3.77
N VAL A 329 6.95 15.71 3.93
CA VAL A 329 6.15 14.77 4.71
C VAL A 329 5.12 14.12 3.81
N VAL A 330 4.99 12.81 3.93
CA VAL A 330 4.03 11.97 3.21
C VAL A 330 3.11 11.31 4.22
N TYR A 331 1.80 11.53 4.10
CA TYR A 331 0.80 11.06 5.07
C TYR A 331 -0.56 10.74 4.42
N THR A 332 -1.41 10.01 5.14
CA THR A 332 -2.82 9.77 4.76
C THR A 332 -3.76 10.24 5.87
N CYS A 333 -5.03 10.42 5.52
CA CYS A 333 -6.09 10.73 6.46
C CYS A 333 -7.02 9.53 6.61
N GLN A 334 -7.31 9.12 7.85
CA GLN A 334 -8.16 7.97 8.16
C GLN A 334 -9.10 8.33 9.32
N PHE A 335 -10.30 7.76 9.34
CA PHE A 335 -11.16 7.85 10.52
C PHE A 335 -10.58 7.00 11.63
N GLN A 336 -10.63 7.51 12.86
CA GLN A 336 -10.28 6.74 14.04
C GLN A 336 -11.47 6.70 14.98
N THR A 337 -11.77 5.52 15.53
CA THR A 337 -12.80 5.35 16.54
C THR A 337 -12.27 4.48 17.67
N VAL A 338 -12.56 4.89 18.90
CA VAL A 338 -12.16 4.18 20.12
C VAL A 338 -13.39 3.83 20.94
N THR A 339 -13.44 2.62 21.49
CA THR A 339 -14.41 2.23 22.52
C THR A 339 -13.71 1.49 23.66
N CYS A 340 -14.19 1.66 24.88
CA CYS A 340 -13.58 1.03 26.05
C CYS A 340 -14.01 -0.44 26.21
N GLU A 341 -13.21 -1.21 26.95
CA GLU A 341 -13.55 -2.60 27.28
C GLU A 341 -14.92 -2.72 27.97
N GLY A 342 -15.76 -3.63 27.45
CA GLY A 342 -17.15 -3.83 27.88
C GLY A 342 -18.20 -3.07 27.06
N SER A 343 -17.77 -2.13 26.21
CA SER A 343 -18.66 -1.38 25.30
C SER A 343 -18.65 -1.96 23.88
N GLN A 344 -19.54 -1.43 23.04
CA GLN A 344 -19.55 -1.72 21.61
C GLN A 344 -18.99 -0.53 20.80
N ILE A 345 -18.22 -0.82 19.77
CA ILE A 345 -17.82 0.16 18.76
C ILE A 345 -18.85 0.11 17.63
N ASN A 346 -19.27 1.27 17.11
CA ASN A 346 -20.14 1.37 15.95
C ASN A 346 -19.41 2.16 14.86
N LEU A 347 -19.02 1.47 13.79
CA LEU A 347 -18.38 2.06 12.62
C LEU A 347 -19.45 2.30 11.56
N GLN A 348 -19.43 3.47 10.92
CA GLN A 348 -20.39 3.79 9.87
C GLN A 348 -19.76 4.66 8.78
N CYS A 349 -20.24 4.47 7.55
CA CYS A 349 -19.94 5.31 6.40
C CYS A 349 -21.20 5.99 5.86
N GLY A 350 -21.03 7.02 5.04
CA GLY A 350 -22.14 7.70 4.37
C GLY A 350 -22.91 6.77 3.44
N LYS A 351 -24.10 7.19 2.99
CA LYS A 351 -24.95 6.38 2.12
C LYS A 351 -24.19 5.93 0.85
N GLY A 352 -24.23 4.62 0.56
CA GLY A 352 -23.58 4.04 -0.62
C GLY A 352 -22.07 3.80 -0.47
N GLN A 353 -21.49 4.16 0.68
CA GLN A 353 -20.10 3.87 1.00
C GLN A 353 -19.98 2.61 1.87
N VAL A 354 -18.82 1.97 1.81
CA VAL A 354 -18.46 0.79 2.58
C VAL A 354 -17.20 1.06 3.43
N LEU A 355 -17.13 0.38 4.56
CA LEU A 355 -16.02 0.40 5.50
C LEU A 355 -14.80 -0.34 4.93
N VAL A 356 -13.63 0.26 5.17
CA VAL A 356 -12.31 -0.33 4.92
C VAL A 356 -11.46 -0.19 6.17
N ILE A 357 -11.14 -1.30 6.81
CA ILE A 357 -10.38 -1.34 8.06
C ILE A 357 -8.87 -1.37 7.78
N HIS A 358 -8.17 -0.33 8.22
CA HIS A 358 -6.71 -0.19 8.07
C HIS A 358 -5.96 -0.71 9.29
N ARG A 359 -6.43 -0.39 10.50
CA ARG A 359 -5.88 -0.91 11.76
C ARG A 359 -7.00 -1.23 12.73
N ALA A 360 -6.80 -2.26 13.56
CA ALA A 360 -7.54 -2.40 14.79
C ALA A 360 -6.65 -3.01 15.87
N ASP A 361 -6.79 -2.53 17.10
CA ASP A 361 -6.06 -3.05 18.25
C ASP A 361 -6.93 -3.01 19.50
N TYR A 362 -7.13 -4.17 20.12
CA TYR A 362 -7.76 -4.31 21.43
C TYR A 362 -6.67 -4.47 22.48
N GLY A 363 -6.50 -3.47 23.34
CA GLY A 363 -5.38 -3.43 24.26
C GLY A 363 -5.31 -2.10 25.01
N ARG A 364 -4.10 -1.60 25.23
CA ARG A 364 -3.83 -0.27 25.80
C ARG A 364 -2.47 0.23 25.32
N ARG A 365 -2.47 1.43 24.75
CA ARG A 365 -1.30 2.15 24.25
C ARG A 365 -0.95 3.43 25.01
N ASP A 366 -1.83 3.89 25.88
CA ASP A 366 -1.61 5.09 26.68
C ASP A 366 -2.40 5.06 28.01
N LYS A 367 -2.05 5.96 28.95
CA LYS A 367 -2.70 6.04 30.28
C LYS A 367 -3.98 6.88 30.30
N ILE A 368 -4.30 7.59 29.22
CA ILE A 368 -5.36 8.62 29.16
C ILE A 368 -6.65 8.03 28.58
N THR A 369 -6.54 7.30 27.48
CA THR A 369 -7.66 6.68 26.78
C THR A 369 -8.37 5.69 27.70
N CYS A 370 -9.70 5.86 27.82
CA CYS A 370 -10.55 5.04 28.67
C CYS A 370 -10.09 4.97 30.14
N SER A 371 -9.55 6.06 30.69
CA SER A 371 -9.02 6.12 32.07
C SER A 371 -10.02 6.55 33.14
N ALA A 372 -11.15 7.15 32.76
CA ALA A 372 -12.12 7.72 33.70
C ALA A 372 -12.61 6.67 34.71
N GLY A 373 -12.43 6.96 36.00
CA GLY A 373 -12.84 6.08 37.11
C GLY A 373 -12.01 4.79 37.28
N ARG A 374 -10.88 4.65 36.57
CA ARG A 374 -10.04 3.46 36.64
C ARG A 374 -8.87 3.62 37.62
N PRO A 375 -8.55 2.59 38.42
CA PRO A 375 -7.36 2.61 39.26
C PRO A 375 -6.07 2.74 38.44
N ALA A 376 -5.08 3.47 38.95
CA ALA A 376 -3.81 3.68 38.27
C ALA A 376 -3.09 2.36 37.91
N SER A 377 -3.27 1.30 38.70
CA SER A 377 -2.72 -0.04 38.42
C SER A 377 -3.21 -0.64 37.11
N GLN A 378 -4.45 -0.33 36.69
CA GLN A 378 -5.04 -0.83 35.45
C GLN A 378 -4.61 -0.07 34.20
N LEU A 379 -3.85 1.02 34.37
CA LEU A 379 -3.48 1.96 33.29
C LEU A 379 -1.97 1.95 32.98
N GLN A 380 -1.14 1.21 33.74
CA GLN A 380 0.32 1.30 33.61
C GLN A 380 0.88 0.63 32.36
N LEU A 381 0.25 -0.44 31.87
CA LEU A 381 0.77 -1.21 30.74
C LEU A 381 0.30 -0.60 29.41
N GLU A 382 1.16 0.22 28.81
CA GLU A 382 0.95 0.92 27.53
C GLU A 382 1.44 0.11 26.31
N THR A 383 1.93 -1.11 26.53
CA THR A 383 2.38 -2.01 25.45
C THR A 383 1.44 -3.19 25.28
N CYS A 384 0.20 -3.07 25.76
CA CYS A 384 -0.79 -4.12 25.65
C CYS A 384 -1.48 -4.07 24.29
N SER A 385 -1.40 -5.15 23.53
CA SER A 385 -2.03 -5.27 22.21
C SER A 385 -2.54 -6.69 21.99
N SER A 386 -3.67 -6.81 21.29
CA SER A 386 -4.18 -8.10 20.80
C SER A 386 -3.91 -8.19 19.30
N PRO A 387 -2.88 -8.93 18.87
CA PRO A 387 -2.39 -8.85 17.49
C PRO A 387 -3.36 -9.38 16.41
N GLY A 388 -4.37 -10.16 16.79
CA GLY A 388 -5.43 -10.63 15.90
C GLY A 388 -6.58 -9.62 15.68
N SER A 389 -6.55 -8.47 16.37
CA SER A 389 -7.65 -7.50 16.37
C SER A 389 -8.01 -7.00 14.98
N LYS A 390 -7.01 -6.65 14.16
CA LYS A 390 -7.24 -6.21 12.76
C LYS A 390 -8.05 -7.23 11.98
N ASN A 391 -7.68 -8.51 12.02
CA ASN A 391 -8.36 -9.54 11.24
C ASN A 391 -9.81 -9.75 11.72
N ILE A 392 -10.03 -9.75 13.04
CA ILE A 392 -11.37 -9.87 13.61
C ILE A 392 -12.27 -8.72 13.15
N VAL A 393 -11.78 -7.48 13.24
CA VAL A 393 -12.54 -6.29 12.85
C VAL A 393 -12.74 -6.22 11.34
N ALA A 394 -11.69 -6.44 10.54
CA ALA A 394 -11.75 -6.43 9.09
C ALA A 394 -12.73 -7.48 8.54
N ASN A 395 -12.66 -8.73 9.01
CA ASN A 395 -13.59 -9.79 8.59
C ASN A 395 -15.04 -9.47 8.97
N SER A 396 -15.25 -8.73 10.06
CA SER A 396 -16.58 -8.35 10.52
C SER A 396 -17.14 -7.13 9.79
N CYS A 397 -16.30 -6.20 9.36
CA CYS A 397 -16.74 -4.87 8.93
C CYS A 397 -16.46 -4.51 7.47
N ASN A 398 -15.40 -5.03 6.84
CA ASN A 398 -15.04 -4.65 5.47
C ASN A 398 -16.20 -4.90 4.50
N GLY A 399 -16.43 -3.95 3.59
CA GLY A 399 -17.50 -4.06 2.58
C GLY A 399 -18.92 -3.78 3.11
N LYS A 400 -19.10 -3.50 4.41
CA LYS A 400 -20.38 -3.09 4.99
C LYS A 400 -20.47 -1.58 5.11
N ASN A 401 -21.67 -1.02 5.01
CA ASN A 401 -21.89 0.40 5.29
C ASN A 401 -21.75 0.75 6.78
N SER A 402 -22.12 -0.19 7.65
CA SER A 402 -21.98 -0.06 9.10
C SER A 402 -21.66 -1.41 9.76
N CYS A 403 -21.04 -1.37 10.93
CA CYS A 403 -20.57 -2.54 11.64
C CYS A 403 -20.50 -2.27 13.14
N THR A 404 -20.91 -3.23 13.96
CA THR A 404 -20.84 -3.15 15.42
C THR A 404 -20.04 -4.31 15.99
N ILE A 405 -19.07 -4.02 16.85
CA ILE A 405 -18.22 -5.03 17.50
C ILE A 405 -18.14 -4.77 19.01
N SER A 406 -18.21 -5.82 19.82
CA SER A 406 -18.06 -5.72 21.28
C SER A 406 -16.58 -5.77 21.68
N ALA A 407 -16.07 -4.73 22.33
CA ALA A 407 -14.70 -4.64 22.82
C ALA A 407 -14.52 -5.46 24.10
N THR A 408 -14.42 -6.79 23.96
CA THR A 408 -14.43 -7.73 25.07
C THR A 408 -13.39 -8.82 24.89
N SER A 409 -12.92 -9.40 25.99
CA SER A 409 -11.98 -10.54 25.93
C SER A 409 -12.56 -11.81 25.31
N SER A 410 -13.89 -11.94 25.25
CA SER A 410 -14.54 -13.03 24.51
C SER A 410 -14.39 -12.92 23.00
N VAL A 411 -14.22 -11.69 22.47
CA VAL A 411 -14.03 -11.44 21.04
C VAL A 411 -12.55 -11.46 20.68
N PHE A 412 -11.70 -10.80 21.48
CA PHE A 412 -10.31 -10.51 21.13
C PHE A 412 -9.26 -11.27 21.96
N GLY A 413 -9.67 -12.13 22.90
CA GLY A 413 -8.78 -12.67 23.93
C GLY A 413 -8.44 -11.64 25.01
N ASN A 414 -7.64 -12.02 26.00
CA ASN A 414 -7.20 -11.11 27.06
C ASN A 414 -5.69 -10.87 26.99
N PRO A 415 -5.22 -9.93 26.15
CA PRO A 415 -3.79 -9.72 25.92
C PRO A 415 -3.02 -9.26 27.16
N CYS A 416 -3.69 -8.74 28.19
CA CYS A 416 -3.06 -8.27 29.41
C CYS A 416 -4.00 -8.32 30.62
N PHE A 417 -3.85 -9.35 31.46
CA PHE A 417 -4.62 -9.50 32.69
C PHE A 417 -4.39 -8.33 33.66
N GLY A 418 -5.47 -7.83 34.25
CA GLY A 418 -5.43 -6.72 35.21
C GLY A 418 -5.31 -5.32 34.60
N THR A 419 -5.05 -5.22 33.30
CA THR A 419 -5.05 -3.95 32.57
C THR A 419 -6.40 -3.73 31.91
N TYR A 420 -6.97 -2.55 32.11
CA TYR A 420 -8.22 -2.17 31.46
C TYR A 420 -7.93 -1.81 30.01
N LYS A 421 -8.69 -2.35 29.05
CA LYS A 421 -8.39 -2.23 27.63
C LYS A 421 -9.36 -1.29 26.90
N TYR A 422 -9.06 -1.01 25.64
CA TYR A 422 -9.93 -0.36 24.68
C TYR A 422 -9.66 -0.94 23.28
N LEU A 423 -10.67 -0.87 22.42
CA LEU A 423 -10.54 -1.18 21.00
C LEU A 423 -10.40 0.15 20.25
N GLU A 424 -9.28 0.32 19.56
CA GLU A 424 -9.02 1.42 18.63
C GLU A 424 -9.05 0.89 17.21
N VAL A 425 -9.79 1.55 16.31
CA VAL A 425 -9.95 1.16 14.91
C VAL A 425 -9.74 2.35 14.00
N ASP A 426 -8.83 2.18 13.04
CA ASP A 426 -8.54 3.15 11.98
C ASP A 426 -9.14 2.63 10.66
N TYR A 427 -9.94 3.44 9.97
CA TYR A 427 -10.69 3.01 8.77
C TYR A 427 -10.93 4.15 7.75
N THR A 428 -11.25 3.80 6.52
CA THR A 428 -11.74 4.73 5.49
C THR A 428 -13.11 4.31 4.97
N CYS A 429 -13.76 5.22 4.24
CA CYS A 429 -15.03 4.99 3.57
C CYS A 429 -14.87 5.21 2.07
N GLN A 430 -15.36 4.28 1.26
CA GLN A 430 -15.31 4.37 -0.21
C GLN A 430 -16.61 3.90 -0.83
N PHE A 431 -16.98 4.43 -2.00
CA PHE A 431 -18.13 3.96 -2.74
C PHE A 431 -17.80 2.64 -3.42
N GLN A 432 -18.77 1.72 -3.44
CA GLN A 432 -18.69 0.45 -4.15
C GLN A 432 -19.99 0.24 -4.93
N SER A 433 -19.86 -0.06 -6.21
CA SER A 433 -20.98 -0.33 -7.12
C SER A 433 -20.78 -1.68 -7.80
N ALA A 434 -21.83 -2.49 -7.91
CA ALA A 434 -21.85 -3.72 -8.67
C ALA A 434 -22.97 -3.67 -9.71
N THR A 435 -22.62 -3.82 -10.98
CA THR A 435 -23.53 -3.71 -12.13
C THR A 435 -23.48 -4.98 -12.96
N CYS A 436 -24.61 -5.65 -13.13
CA CYS A 436 -24.67 -6.92 -13.83
C CYS A 436 -24.38 -6.78 -15.35
N GLU A 437 -23.79 -7.80 -15.95
CA GLU A 437 -23.52 -7.83 -17.40
C GLU A 437 -24.80 -7.56 -18.22
N GLY A 438 -24.68 -6.64 -19.18
CA GLY A 438 -25.77 -6.11 -19.99
C GLY A 438 -26.42 -4.82 -19.45
N SER A 439 -26.06 -4.39 -18.24
CA SER A 439 -26.56 -3.15 -17.62
C SER A 439 -25.53 -2.01 -17.66
N GLN A 440 -25.94 -0.82 -17.22
CA GLN A 440 -25.08 0.37 -17.15
C GLN A 440 -24.80 0.78 -15.71
N ALA A 441 -23.52 0.96 -15.38
CA ALA A 441 -23.06 1.48 -14.12
C ALA A 441 -23.12 3.01 -14.18
N ASN A 442 -23.89 3.64 -13.30
CA ASN A 442 -23.97 5.09 -13.18
C ASN A 442 -23.25 5.51 -11.90
N LEU A 443 -22.09 6.13 -12.05
CA LEU A 443 -21.29 6.64 -10.94
C LEU A 443 -21.49 8.15 -10.86
N GLN A 444 -21.71 8.67 -9.65
CA GLN A 444 -22.03 10.07 -9.46
C GLN A 444 -21.54 10.56 -8.11
N CYS A 445 -21.04 11.78 -8.10
CA CYS A 445 -20.67 12.52 -6.90
C CYS A 445 -21.61 13.70 -6.64
N ASP A 446 -21.58 14.20 -5.39
CA ASP A 446 -22.33 15.39 -5.04
C ASP A 446 -21.82 16.63 -5.80
N LYS A 447 -22.62 17.69 -5.83
CA LYS A 447 -22.32 18.88 -6.62
C LYS A 447 -20.99 19.50 -6.19
N GLY A 448 -20.11 19.73 -7.16
CA GLY A 448 -18.78 20.32 -6.94
C GLY A 448 -17.67 19.29 -6.76
N GLN A 449 -18.03 18.00 -6.67
CA GLN A 449 -17.07 16.91 -6.50
C GLN A 449 -16.79 16.17 -7.82
N VAL A 450 -15.65 15.48 -7.88
CA VAL A 450 -15.25 14.62 -9.01
C VAL A 450 -15.00 13.17 -8.58
N LEU A 451 -15.18 12.26 -9.54
CA LEU A 451 -14.92 10.83 -9.39
C LEU A 451 -13.42 10.56 -9.40
N VAL A 452 -12.98 9.74 -8.45
CA VAL A 452 -11.64 9.15 -8.40
C VAL A 452 -11.81 7.63 -8.29
N ILE A 453 -11.55 6.93 -9.39
CA ILE A 453 -11.65 5.47 -9.49
C ILE A 453 -10.39 4.85 -8.87
N HIS A 454 -10.61 4.00 -7.87
CA HIS A 454 -9.57 3.27 -7.15
C HIS A 454 -9.37 1.86 -7.70
N GLY A 455 -10.44 1.27 -8.22
CA GLY A 455 -10.40 -0.06 -8.82
C GLY A 455 -11.68 -0.37 -9.56
N ALA A 456 -11.57 -1.15 -10.62
CA ALA A 456 -12.72 -1.78 -11.23
C ALA A 456 -12.38 -3.20 -11.68
N ASP A 457 -13.36 -4.09 -11.66
CA ASP A 457 -13.23 -5.42 -12.25
C ASP A 457 -14.53 -5.84 -12.94
N TYR A 458 -14.42 -6.17 -14.22
CA TYR A 458 -15.47 -6.83 -14.97
C TYR A 458 -15.18 -8.32 -15.01
N GLY A 459 -16.02 -9.09 -14.32
CA GLY A 459 -15.75 -10.49 -14.07
C GLY A 459 -16.76 -11.15 -13.14
N ARG A 460 -16.30 -12.09 -12.32
CA ARG A 460 -17.09 -12.72 -11.26
C ARG A 460 -16.17 -13.23 -10.16
N HIS A 461 -16.45 -12.82 -8.93
CA HIS A 461 -15.74 -13.20 -7.70
C HIS A 461 -16.57 -14.01 -6.71
N ASP A 462 -17.88 -14.08 -6.93
CA ASP A 462 -18.77 -14.85 -6.07
C ASP A 462 -20.01 -15.38 -6.81
N LYS A 463 -20.72 -16.33 -6.20
CA LYS A 463 -21.90 -16.99 -6.79
C LYS A 463 -23.21 -16.24 -6.56
N THR A 464 -23.20 -15.15 -5.78
CA THR A 464 -24.39 -14.47 -5.26
C THR A 464 -24.66 -13.14 -5.96
N THR A 465 -23.63 -12.38 -6.29
CA THR A 465 -23.72 -11.11 -7.01
C THR A 465 -24.25 -11.36 -8.40
N CYS A 466 -25.31 -10.63 -8.78
CA CYS A 466 -25.97 -10.76 -10.07
C CYS A 466 -26.41 -12.21 -10.41
N SER A 467 -26.87 -12.97 -9.41
CA SER A 467 -27.24 -14.39 -9.55
C SER A 467 -28.72 -14.65 -9.84
N ALA A 468 -29.59 -13.67 -9.60
CA ALA A 468 -31.04 -13.83 -9.74
C ALA A 468 -31.43 -14.30 -11.15
N GLY A 469 -32.14 -15.43 -11.24
CA GLY A 469 -32.61 -16.01 -12.50
C GLY A 469 -31.52 -16.65 -13.38
N ARG A 470 -30.28 -16.80 -12.87
CA ARG A 470 -29.16 -17.35 -13.65
C ARG A 470 -28.98 -18.85 -13.42
N PRO A 471 -28.70 -19.65 -14.47
CA PRO A 471 -28.34 -21.06 -14.33
C PRO A 471 -27.09 -21.23 -13.47
N ALA A 472 -27.04 -22.29 -12.65
CA ALA A 472 -25.90 -22.56 -11.78
C ALA A 472 -24.57 -22.71 -12.53
N SER A 473 -24.60 -23.16 -13.80
CA SER A 473 -23.41 -23.26 -14.65
C SER A 473 -22.76 -21.91 -14.93
N GLN A 474 -23.54 -20.84 -15.05
CA GLN A 474 -23.04 -19.47 -15.31
C GLN A 474 -22.45 -18.80 -14.06
N LEU A 475 -22.58 -19.43 -12.88
CA LEU A 475 -22.14 -18.89 -11.59
C LEU A 475 -20.96 -19.67 -10.98
N GLN A 476 -20.49 -20.75 -11.62
CA GLN A 476 -19.44 -21.59 -11.02
C GLN A 476 -18.06 -20.95 -11.04
N VAL A 477 -17.70 -20.28 -12.14
CA VAL A 477 -16.37 -19.67 -12.30
C VAL A 477 -16.35 -18.33 -11.57
N VAL A 478 -15.71 -18.32 -10.40
CA VAL A 478 -15.60 -17.15 -9.51
C VAL A 478 -14.17 -16.60 -9.41
N GLN A 479 -13.27 -17.08 -10.26
CA GLN A 479 -11.92 -16.54 -10.41
C GLN A 479 -11.83 -15.97 -11.82
N CYS A 480 -12.67 -14.96 -12.08
CA CYS A 480 -12.82 -14.35 -13.37
C CYS A 480 -12.67 -12.85 -13.22
N SER A 481 -11.68 -12.28 -13.89
CA SER A 481 -11.38 -10.85 -13.86
C SER A 481 -10.83 -10.39 -15.19
N SER A 482 -11.19 -9.16 -15.56
CA SER A 482 -10.60 -8.48 -16.71
C SER A 482 -9.53 -7.50 -16.21
N GLN A 483 -8.28 -7.81 -16.51
CA GLN A 483 -7.10 -7.10 -15.98
C GLN A 483 -7.04 -5.61 -16.38
N THR A 484 -7.77 -5.20 -17.43
CA THR A 484 -7.79 -3.81 -17.91
C THR A 484 -8.97 -2.99 -17.39
N SER A 485 -9.84 -3.58 -16.56
CA SER A 485 -11.10 -2.96 -16.12
C SER A 485 -10.88 -1.61 -15.43
N THR A 486 -9.94 -1.53 -14.50
CA THR A 486 -9.60 -0.28 -13.79
C THR A 486 -9.24 0.83 -14.77
N ASP A 487 -8.34 0.60 -15.71
CA ASP A 487 -7.89 1.61 -16.67
C ASP A 487 -9.03 2.08 -17.58
N VAL A 488 -9.89 1.15 -18.03
CA VAL A 488 -11.05 1.46 -18.88
C VAL A 488 -12.06 2.34 -18.15
N VAL A 489 -12.38 2.02 -16.89
CA VAL A 489 -13.31 2.81 -16.08
C VAL A 489 -12.68 4.14 -15.67
N ALA A 490 -11.43 4.14 -15.19
CA ALA A 490 -10.68 5.33 -14.83
C ALA A 490 -10.63 6.33 -15.99
N LYS A 491 -10.21 5.89 -17.18
CA LYS A 491 -10.21 6.73 -18.39
C LYS A 491 -11.58 7.35 -18.71
N SER A 492 -12.65 6.61 -18.42
CA SER A 492 -14.01 7.04 -18.72
C SER A 492 -14.59 7.98 -17.67
N CYS A 493 -14.17 7.87 -16.41
CA CYS A 493 -14.85 8.44 -15.25
C CYS A 493 -14.03 9.46 -14.46
N ASN A 494 -12.71 9.29 -14.37
CA ASN A 494 -11.87 10.13 -13.52
C ASN A 494 -11.98 11.62 -13.87
N GLY A 495 -12.05 12.46 -12.84
CA GLY A 495 -12.16 13.92 -13.00
C GLY A 495 -13.55 14.42 -13.44
N LYS A 496 -14.53 13.53 -13.64
CA LYS A 496 -15.91 13.90 -13.96
C LYS A 496 -16.78 13.84 -12.71
N ASN A 497 -17.82 14.67 -12.63
CA ASN A 497 -18.80 14.58 -11.54
C ASN A 497 -19.71 13.34 -11.66
N SER A 498 -19.95 12.87 -12.87
CA SER A 498 -20.68 11.62 -13.14
C SER A 498 -20.15 10.93 -14.39
N CYS A 499 -20.35 9.61 -14.46
CA CYS A 499 -20.04 8.81 -15.64
C CYS A 499 -20.98 7.61 -15.75
N THR A 500 -21.17 7.12 -16.98
CA THR A 500 -21.90 5.90 -17.26
C THR A 500 -20.99 4.92 -18.00
N VAL A 501 -20.90 3.68 -17.50
CA VAL A 501 -20.09 2.62 -18.11
C VAL A 501 -20.95 1.37 -18.32
N SER A 502 -20.99 0.85 -19.55
CA SER A 502 -21.69 -0.40 -19.85
C SER A 502 -20.90 -1.60 -19.34
N ALA A 503 -21.52 -2.44 -18.50
CA ALA A 503 -20.95 -3.70 -18.06
C ALA A 503 -21.12 -4.75 -19.16
N SER A 504 -20.19 -4.83 -20.12
CA SER A 504 -20.31 -5.73 -21.26
C SER A 504 -18.97 -6.20 -21.84
N ASN A 505 -19.02 -7.33 -22.55
CA ASN A 505 -17.85 -7.91 -23.23
C ASN A 505 -17.31 -7.00 -24.35
N SER A 506 -18.15 -6.10 -24.89
CA SER A 506 -17.72 -5.11 -25.89
C SER A 506 -16.84 -4.01 -25.31
N VAL A 507 -16.92 -3.75 -24.00
CA VAL A 507 -16.13 -2.73 -23.30
C VAL A 507 -14.86 -3.35 -22.70
N PHE A 508 -14.99 -4.52 -22.05
CA PHE A 508 -13.93 -5.11 -21.24
C PHE A 508 -13.32 -6.40 -21.81
N GLY A 509 -13.81 -6.89 -22.95
CA GLY A 509 -13.55 -8.26 -23.41
C GLY A 509 -14.35 -9.29 -22.60
N ASP A 510 -14.26 -10.57 -22.99
CA ASP A 510 -14.83 -11.67 -22.20
C ASP A 510 -13.72 -12.43 -21.46
N PRO A 511 -13.50 -12.14 -20.16
CA PRO A 511 -12.46 -12.82 -19.38
C PRO A 511 -12.79 -14.28 -19.06
N CYS A 512 -14.06 -14.70 -19.16
CA CYS A 512 -14.47 -16.07 -18.82
C CYS A 512 -15.75 -16.46 -19.57
N VAL A 513 -15.58 -16.97 -20.79
CA VAL A 513 -16.68 -17.37 -21.69
C VAL A 513 -17.65 -18.33 -21.00
N GLY A 514 -18.95 -18.05 -21.14
CA GLY A 514 -20.03 -18.86 -20.56
C GLY A 514 -20.35 -18.55 -19.10
N THR A 515 -19.56 -17.68 -18.44
CA THR A 515 -19.83 -17.18 -17.10
C THR A 515 -20.53 -15.83 -17.20
N TYR A 516 -21.63 -15.67 -16.47
CA TYR A 516 -22.31 -14.39 -16.39
C TYR A 516 -21.50 -13.44 -15.51
N LYS A 517 -21.19 -12.24 -15.96
CA LYS A 517 -20.28 -11.33 -15.25
C LYS A 517 -21.00 -10.16 -14.59
N TYR A 518 -20.26 -9.36 -13.86
CA TYR A 518 -20.66 -8.04 -13.39
C TYR A 518 -19.45 -7.11 -13.38
N LEU A 519 -19.70 -5.82 -13.60
CA LEU A 519 -18.73 -4.76 -13.38
C LEU A 519 -18.85 -4.29 -11.94
N GLU A 520 -17.77 -4.43 -11.21
CA GLU A 520 -17.62 -3.84 -9.90
C GLU A 520 -16.69 -2.64 -9.95
N VAL A 521 -17.06 -1.53 -9.30
CA VAL A 521 -16.25 -0.31 -9.27
C VAL A 521 -16.16 0.22 -7.85
N VAL A 522 -14.93 0.54 -7.43
CA VAL A 522 -14.62 1.22 -6.17
C VAL A 522 -14.06 2.60 -6.47
N TYR A 523 -14.62 3.62 -5.82
CA TYR A 523 -14.28 5.02 -6.07
C TYR A 523 -14.54 5.91 -4.87
N THR A 524 -13.97 7.12 -4.90
CA THR A 524 -14.32 8.21 -3.98
C THR A 524 -14.82 9.44 -4.73
N CYS A 525 -15.54 10.30 -4.02
CA CYS A 525 -16.01 11.60 -4.48
C CYS A 525 -15.33 12.69 -3.69
N GLN A 526 -14.77 13.68 -4.39
CA GLN A 526 -13.99 14.75 -3.77
C GLN A 526 -14.32 16.09 -4.35
#